data_AF-A0A7K0M0C3-F1
#
_entry.id   AF-A0A7K0M0C3-F1
#
_cell.length_a   1.000
_cell.length_b   1.000
_cell.length_c   1.000
_cell.angle_alpha   90.00
_cell.angle_beta   90.00
_cell.angle_gamma   90.00
#
_symmetry.space_group_name_H-M   'P 1'
#
loop_
_entity.id
_entity.type
_entity.pdbx_description
1 polymer ?
#
loop_
_entity_poly.entity_id
_entity_poly.type
_entity_poly.pdbx_seq_one_letter_code
_entity_poly.pdbx_strand_id
1 'polypeptide(L)'
;MEHRDAGKMQVAARLLLTPPFRYLWNVTTEGLENVPTDGAAIIAPNHISVLDSFFVPLCLGRRMTYVGKAEYMDDWKTKYLFPAIGMIPIDRSGGDAAQRALDAAARVLTSGELFGIYPEGTRARDGHLHKGHTGIARLALNTNSPIVPVGIVGSDLVQPADARLPKFFRRVHLRFGKPISVERYLDRANDRLVLRQITDEVMFEIRNLSGQQYVNTYATKPVAEAGTHAEVGSSERLAEVVDLPVRRKTKESATATHRPTVVVASAASERPVAVMVEADGVDRRSSAAAIKTRKLDLPFELELSTA
;
A
#
# COMPACT_ATOMS: atom_id res chain seq x y z
N MET A 1 -9.56 -1.51 31.00
CA MET A 1 -8.24 -0.91 30.71
C MET A 1 -8.48 0.24 29.75
N GLU A 2 -8.22 1.47 30.17
CA GLU A 2 -8.51 2.64 29.34
C GLU A 2 -7.58 2.68 28.12
N HIS A 3 -8.01 3.36 27.04
CA HIS A 3 -7.23 3.51 25.79
C HIS A 3 -5.83 4.08 26.02
N ARG A 4 -5.64 4.83 27.12
CA ARG A 4 -4.37 5.42 27.58
C ARG A 4 -3.38 4.38 28.12
N ASP A 5 -3.85 3.35 28.82
CA ASP A 5 -2.97 2.31 29.38
C ASP A 5 -2.45 1.36 28.29
N ALA A 6 -3.29 1.09 27.28
CA ALA A 6 -2.88 0.37 26.07
C ALA A 6 -1.74 1.08 25.35
N GLY A 7 -1.81 2.42 25.25
CA GLY A 7 -0.75 3.23 24.63
C GLY A 7 0.59 3.12 25.35
N LYS A 8 0.60 3.15 26.69
CA LYS A 8 1.84 2.98 27.48
C LYS A 8 2.47 1.61 27.27
N MET A 9 1.65 0.57 27.23
CA MET A 9 2.16 -0.80 27.06
C MET A 9 2.75 -1.01 25.66
N GLN A 10 2.16 -0.42 24.61
CA GLN A 10 2.76 -0.48 23.27
C GLN A 10 4.09 0.27 23.20
N VAL A 11 4.21 1.44 23.85
CA VAL A 11 5.48 2.18 23.90
C VAL A 11 6.55 1.36 24.61
N ALA A 12 6.22 0.76 25.76
CA ALA A 12 7.14 -0.12 26.48
C ALA A 12 7.54 -1.35 25.64
N ALA A 13 6.57 -2.01 25.02
CA ALA A 13 6.82 -3.16 24.14
C ALA A 13 7.73 -2.78 22.97
N ARG A 14 7.52 -1.62 22.34
CA ARG A 14 8.40 -1.10 21.29
C ARG A 14 9.82 -0.91 21.80
N LEU A 15 10.01 -0.21 22.92
CA LEU A 15 11.36 0.03 23.48
C LEU A 15 12.10 -1.27 23.81
N LEU A 16 11.38 -2.28 24.31
CA LEU A 16 11.95 -3.57 24.69
C LEU A 16 12.18 -4.51 23.49
N LEU A 17 11.27 -4.54 22.52
CA LEU A 17 11.30 -5.49 21.41
C LEU A 17 12.04 -4.98 20.18
N THR A 18 12.14 -3.66 19.98
CA THR A 18 12.80 -3.11 18.79
C THR A 18 14.30 -3.49 18.69
N PRO A 19 15.14 -3.36 19.74
CA PRO A 19 16.55 -3.76 19.65
C PRO A 19 16.78 -5.24 19.26
N PRO A 20 16.15 -6.24 19.92
CA PRO A 20 16.33 -7.63 19.53
C PRO A 20 15.74 -7.93 18.15
N PHE A 21 14.61 -7.31 17.76
CA PHE A 21 14.04 -7.51 16.42
C PHE A 21 14.96 -6.98 15.32
N ARG A 22 15.55 -5.79 15.51
CA ARG A 22 16.50 -5.22 14.56
C ARG A 22 17.76 -6.07 14.43
N TYR A 23 18.24 -6.64 15.53
CA TYR A 23 19.40 -7.54 15.53
C TYR A 23 19.09 -8.89 14.87
N LEU A 24 17.99 -9.54 15.26
CA LEU A 24 17.63 -10.87 14.79
C LEU A 24 17.17 -10.90 13.33
N TRP A 25 16.55 -9.83 12.81
CA TRP A 25 15.99 -9.80 11.45
C TRP A 25 16.50 -8.66 10.57
N ASN A 26 17.64 -8.06 10.94
CA ASN A 26 18.30 -6.98 10.20
C ASN A 26 17.29 -6.00 9.57
N VAL A 27 16.41 -5.47 10.42
CA VAL A 27 15.25 -4.69 9.97
C VAL A 27 15.73 -3.32 9.54
N THR A 28 15.60 -3.00 8.24
CA THR A 28 15.89 -1.65 7.73
C THR A 28 14.61 -0.94 7.29
N THR A 29 14.66 0.38 7.35
CA THR A 29 13.53 1.25 7.06
C THR A 29 13.96 2.33 6.07
N GLU A 30 13.11 2.64 5.11
CA GLU A 30 13.29 3.71 4.13
C GLU A 30 12.01 4.56 4.07
N GLY A 31 12.13 5.87 3.95
CA GLY A 31 10.98 6.78 3.82
C GLY A 31 10.16 6.95 5.10
N LEU A 32 10.69 6.55 6.26
CA LEU A 32 9.98 6.64 7.55
C LEU A 32 9.55 8.08 7.89
N GLU A 33 10.28 9.07 7.37
CA GLU A 33 9.96 10.49 7.42
C GLU A 33 8.64 10.87 6.73
N ASN A 34 8.10 10.01 5.87
CA ASN A 34 6.78 10.18 5.26
C ASN A 34 5.63 9.92 6.24
N VAL A 35 5.89 9.25 7.38
CA VAL A 35 4.86 9.00 8.38
C VAL A 35 4.61 10.28 9.19
N PRO A 36 3.37 10.80 9.24
CA PRO A 36 3.07 12.02 10.01
C PRO A 36 3.45 11.90 11.50
N THR A 37 4.12 12.93 12.01
CA THR A 37 4.56 13.03 13.43
C THR A 37 3.41 13.30 14.40
N ASP A 38 2.30 13.81 13.89
CA ASP A 38 1.08 14.15 14.60
C ASP A 38 -0.13 13.93 13.68
N GLY A 39 -1.34 14.04 14.23
CA GLY A 39 -2.57 13.80 13.49
C GLY A 39 -2.81 12.34 13.09
N ALA A 40 -3.95 12.12 12.45
CA ALA A 40 -4.42 10.82 11.98
C ALA A 40 -3.74 10.42 10.67
N ALA A 41 -3.38 9.15 10.52
CA ALA A 41 -2.97 8.61 9.23
C ALA A 41 -3.24 7.10 9.16
N ILE A 42 -3.54 6.64 7.96
CA ILE A 42 -3.73 5.22 7.66
C ILE A 42 -2.41 4.67 7.14
N ILE A 43 -1.82 3.70 7.81
CA ILE A 43 -0.63 2.99 7.31
C ILE A 43 -1.11 1.74 6.59
N ALA A 44 -0.76 1.62 5.31
CA ALA A 44 -1.29 0.63 4.38
C ALA A 44 -0.19 -0.27 3.82
N PRO A 45 0.23 -1.30 4.57
CA PRO A 45 1.19 -2.29 4.09
C PRO A 45 0.56 -3.39 3.20
N ASN A 46 1.35 -3.99 2.30
CA ASN A 46 1.09 -5.34 1.80
C ASN A 46 1.15 -6.37 2.95
N HIS A 47 0.55 -7.55 2.75
CA HIS A 47 0.53 -8.57 3.81
C HIS A 47 1.04 -9.93 3.33
N ILE A 48 2.27 -10.30 3.72
CA ILE A 48 2.94 -11.54 3.30
C ILE A 48 3.29 -12.46 4.48
N SER A 49 3.30 -11.96 5.71
CA SER A 49 3.66 -12.72 6.92
C SER A 49 2.81 -12.33 8.14
N VAL A 50 2.65 -13.23 9.12
CA VAL A 50 2.02 -12.88 10.41
C VAL A 50 2.82 -11.78 11.11
N LEU A 51 4.14 -11.84 10.95
CA LEU A 51 5.07 -10.94 11.61
C LEU A 51 5.02 -9.51 11.07
N ASP A 52 4.33 -9.27 9.95
CA ASP A 52 4.12 -7.92 9.40
C ASP A 52 3.47 -6.99 10.43
N SER A 53 2.53 -7.53 11.23
CA SER A 53 1.84 -6.79 12.30
C SER A 53 2.74 -6.48 13.50
N PHE A 54 3.97 -7.00 13.53
CA PHE A 54 4.99 -6.67 14.51
C PHE A 54 6.05 -5.74 13.90
N PHE A 55 6.54 -6.03 12.70
CA PHE A 55 7.62 -5.26 12.08
C PHE A 55 7.27 -3.79 11.87
N VAL A 56 6.07 -3.50 11.38
CA VAL A 56 5.63 -2.13 11.10
C VAL A 56 5.53 -1.29 12.38
N PRO A 57 4.72 -1.64 13.40
CA PRO A 57 4.56 -0.80 14.59
C PRO A 57 5.84 -0.66 15.41
N LEU A 58 6.74 -1.65 15.40
CA LEU A 58 8.03 -1.57 16.11
C LEU A 58 9.00 -0.55 15.50
N CYS A 59 8.80 -0.18 14.23
CA CYS A 59 9.62 0.81 13.54
C CYS A 59 9.05 2.23 13.60
N LEU A 60 7.80 2.40 14.03
CA LEU A 60 7.14 3.70 14.06
C LEU A 60 7.47 4.48 15.34
N GLY A 61 7.66 5.79 15.20
CA GLY A 61 7.85 6.72 16.32
C GLY A 61 6.59 6.94 17.17
N ARG A 62 5.41 6.52 16.67
CA ARG A 62 4.11 6.71 17.32
C ARG A 62 3.35 5.39 17.47
N ARG A 63 2.36 5.41 18.36
CA ARG A 63 1.40 4.33 18.51
C ARG A 63 0.66 4.10 17.19
N MET A 64 0.53 2.83 16.84
CA MET A 64 -0.22 2.37 15.69
C MET A 64 -1.17 1.27 16.11
N THR A 65 -2.44 1.41 15.70
CA THR A 65 -3.50 0.49 16.10
C THR A 65 -4.03 -0.31 14.90
N TYR A 66 -4.34 -1.58 15.08
CA TYR A 66 -4.95 -2.45 14.07
C TYR A 66 -6.21 -3.09 14.62
N VAL A 67 -7.07 -3.59 13.74
CA VAL A 67 -8.15 -4.48 14.13
C VAL A 67 -7.70 -5.94 13.94
N GLY A 68 -7.87 -6.75 14.99
CA GLY A 68 -7.63 -8.19 14.99
C GLY A 68 -8.91 -9.03 14.98
N LYS A 69 -8.80 -10.30 14.59
CA LYS A 69 -9.90 -11.27 14.69
C LYS A 69 -10.07 -11.71 16.15
N ALA A 70 -11.30 -11.73 16.67
CA ALA A 70 -11.62 -12.11 18.05
C ALA A 70 -11.28 -13.57 18.44
N GLU A 71 -10.94 -14.44 17.49
CA GLU A 71 -10.53 -15.83 17.80
C GLU A 71 -9.25 -15.93 18.64
N TYR A 72 -8.54 -14.81 18.80
CA TYR A 72 -7.40 -14.71 19.70
C TYR A 72 -7.76 -14.21 21.11
N MET A 73 -9.04 -13.96 21.42
CA MET A 73 -9.49 -13.48 22.72
C MET A 73 -9.41 -14.58 23.80
N ASP A 74 -8.18 -14.93 24.17
CA ASP A 74 -7.89 -15.49 25.48
C ASP A 74 -7.56 -14.34 26.47
N ASP A 75 -7.70 -14.59 27.76
CA ASP A 75 -7.54 -13.55 28.80
C ASP A 75 -6.14 -12.94 28.81
N TRP A 76 -5.10 -13.73 28.52
CA TRP A 76 -3.72 -13.25 28.58
C TRP A 76 -3.34 -12.40 27.36
N LYS A 77 -3.70 -12.81 26.14
CA LYS A 77 -3.41 -12.03 24.92
C LYS A 77 -4.22 -10.76 24.91
N THR A 78 -5.49 -10.82 25.29
CA THR A 78 -6.35 -9.64 25.32
C THR A 78 -5.88 -8.62 26.34
N LYS A 79 -5.37 -9.08 27.49
CA LYS A 79 -4.90 -8.20 28.57
C LYS A 79 -3.50 -7.66 28.35
N TYR A 80 -2.59 -8.44 27.77
CA TYR A 80 -1.17 -8.09 27.66
C TYR A 80 -0.66 -8.00 26.23
N LEU A 81 -0.90 -8.99 25.37
CA LEU A 81 -0.33 -9.02 24.03
C LEU A 81 -0.95 -7.95 23.11
N PHE A 82 -2.28 -7.89 23.03
CA PHE A 82 -2.99 -7.02 22.10
C PHE A 82 -2.74 -5.55 22.37
N PRO A 83 -2.83 -5.05 23.62
CA PRO A 83 -2.54 -3.66 23.82
C PRO A 83 -1.03 -3.37 23.66
N ALA A 84 -0.14 -4.35 23.89
CA ALA A 84 1.30 -4.21 23.62
C ALA A 84 1.63 -4.11 22.13
N ILE A 85 0.82 -4.70 21.24
CA ILE A 85 0.98 -4.58 19.79
C ILE A 85 0.02 -3.58 19.14
N GLY A 86 -0.84 -2.93 19.92
CA GLY A 86 -1.86 -2.00 19.43
C GLY A 86 -3.03 -2.68 18.70
N MET A 87 -3.38 -3.91 19.02
CA MET A 87 -4.51 -4.60 18.40
C MET A 87 -5.81 -4.36 19.16
N ILE A 88 -6.85 -3.90 18.45
CA ILE A 88 -8.24 -3.88 18.91
C ILE A 88 -8.88 -5.20 18.48
N PRO A 89 -9.25 -6.08 19.43
CA PRO A 89 -9.99 -7.28 19.09
C PRO A 89 -11.42 -6.90 18.73
N ILE A 90 -11.90 -7.39 17.59
CA ILE A 90 -13.33 -7.31 17.26
C ILE A 90 -13.84 -8.68 16.84
N ASP A 91 -15.10 -8.93 17.17
CA ASP A 91 -15.85 -10.00 16.56
C ASP A 91 -16.12 -9.67 15.09
N ARG A 92 -15.61 -10.54 14.21
CA ARG A 92 -15.76 -10.43 12.75
C ARG A 92 -16.76 -11.46 12.19
N SER A 93 -17.62 -12.02 13.05
CA SER A 93 -18.73 -12.86 12.62
C SER A 93 -19.95 -12.03 12.19
N GLY A 94 -20.85 -12.63 11.41
CA GLY A 94 -22.06 -11.96 10.91
C GLY A 94 -21.83 -11.02 9.73
N GLY A 95 -22.94 -10.54 9.14
CA GLY A 95 -22.94 -9.70 7.93
C GLY A 95 -22.27 -8.33 8.11
N ASP A 96 -22.30 -7.77 9.33
CA ASP A 96 -21.85 -6.40 9.61
C ASP A 96 -20.40 -6.32 10.11
N ALA A 97 -19.67 -7.44 10.12
CA ALA A 97 -18.29 -7.54 10.61
C ALA A 97 -17.33 -6.52 9.98
N ALA A 98 -17.44 -6.32 8.66
CA ALA A 98 -16.61 -5.36 7.94
C ALA A 98 -16.90 -3.91 8.36
N GLN A 99 -18.17 -3.58 8.57
CA GLN A 99 -18.57 -2.24 9.02
C GLN A 99 -18.08 -1.97 10.44
N ARG A 100 -18.26 -2.93 11.37
CA ARG A 100 -17.73 -2.83 12.75
C ARG A 100 -16.22 -2.58 12.78
N ALA A 101 -15.47 -3.20 11.86
CA ALA A 101 -14.03 -2.97 11.73
C ALA A 101 -13.70 -1.55 11.27
N LEU A 102 -14.44 -1.03 10.26
CA LEU A 102 -14.27 0.34 9.78
C LEU A 102 -14.66 1.37 10.83
N ASP A 103 -15.71 1.13 11.61
CA ASP A 103 -16.14 2.03 12.68
C ASP A 103 -15.10 2.08 13.82
N ALA A 104 -14.51 0.94 14.17
CA ALA A 104 -13.42 0.88 15.14
C ALA A 104 -12.17 1.63 14.63
N ALA A 105 -11.83 1.45 13.35
CA ALA A 105 -10.74 2.16 12.71
C ALA A 105 -10.98 3.68 12.69
N ALA A 106 -12.20 4.10 12.38
CA ALA A 106 -12.57 5.51 12.33
C ALA A 106 -12.40 6.18 13.70
N ARG A 107 -12.79 5.50 14.80
CA ARG A 107 -12.59 6.02 16.16
C ARG A 107 -11.10 6.27 16.49
N VAL A 108 -10.21 5.36 16.06
CA VAL A 108 -8.76 5.54 16.24
C VAL A 108 -8.28 6.76 15.45
N LEU A 109 -8.65 6.87 14.19
CA LEU A 109 -8.23 7.99 13.34
C LEU A 109 -8.78 9.34 13.85
N THR A 110 -10.04 9.42 14.26
CA THR A 110 -10.62 10.64 14.84
C THR A 110 -9.92 11.06 16.14
N SER A 111 -9.28 10.13 16.86
CA SER A 111 -8.43 10.46 18.03
C SER A 111 -7.03 10.98 17.68
N GLY A 112 -6.70 11.11 16.39
CA GLY A 112 -5.39 11.57 15.92
C GLY A 112 -4.29 10.52 16.03
N GLU A 113 -4.65 9.23 16.14
CA GLU A 113 -3.69 8.11 16.17
C GLU A 113 -3.46 7.50 14.78
N LEU A 114 -2.39 6.71 14.63
CA LEU A 114 -2.14 5.94 13.41
C LEU A 114 -3.00 4.67 13.41
N PHE A 115 -3.64 4.37 12.28
CA PHE A 115 -4.38 3.13 12.10
C PHE A 115 -3.80 2.28 10.98
N GLY A 116 -3.66 0.98 11.21
CA GLY A 116 -3.16 0.01 10.26
C GLY A 116 -4.23 -0.80 9.59
N ILE A 117 -4.14 -0.88 8.27
CA ILE A 117 -5.03 -1.72 7.47
C ILE A 117 -4.25 -2.37 6.34
N TYR A 118 -4.43 -3.68 6.17
CA TYR A 118 -3.92 -4.42 5.02
C TYR A 118 -4.95 -4.33 3.90
N PRO A 119 -4.69 -3.60 2.79
CA PRO A 119 -5.70 -3.36 1.76
C PRO A 119 -6.19 -4.65 1.09
N GLU A 120 -5.35 -5.68 1.01
CA GLU A 120 -5.68 -7.00 0.46
C GLU A 120 -6.68 -7.79 1.31
N GLY A 121 -6.85 -7.41 2.59
CA GLY A 121 -7.81 -8.03 3.52
C GLY A 121 -7.40 -9.40 4.10
N THR A 122 -6.39 -10.06 3.53
CA THR A 122 -5.78 -11.30 4.03
C THR A 122 -4.31 -11.35 3.65
N ARG A 123 -3.56 -12.30 4.22
CA ARG A 123 -2.18 -12.58 3.83
C ARG A 123 -2.12 -13.24 2.46
N ALA A 124 -1.31 -12.68 1.56
CA ALA A 124 -0.84 -13.34 0.36
C ALA A 124 0.21 -14.41 0.73
N ARG A 125 0.17 -15.57 0.08
CA ARG A 125 1.11 -16.69 0.31
C ARG A 125 1.88 -17.12 -0.93
N ASP A 126 1.48 -16.61 -2.09
CA ASP A 126 2.07 -16.90 -3.40
C ASP A 126 3.12 -15.86 -3.82
N GLY A 127 3.36 -14.84 -2.99
CA GLY A 127 4.31 -13.76 -3.25
C GLY A 127 3.78 -12.65 -4.13
N HIS A 128 2.53 -12.73 -4.61
CA HIS A 128 1.91 -11.67 -5.40
C HIS A 128 1.27 -10.59 -4.53
N LEU A 129 1.09 -9.41 -5.11
CA LEU A 129 0.24 -8.36 -4.55
C LEU A 129 -1.14 -8.44 -5.20
N HIS A 130 -2.17 -8.67 -4.39
CA HIS A 130 -3.53 -8.85 -4.88
C HIS A 130 -4.33 -7.56 -4.95
N LYS A 131 -5.53 -7.65 -5.50
CA LYS A 131 -6.48 -6.54 -5.56
C LYS A 131 -6.88 -6.06 -4.16
N GLY A 132 -6.66 -4.78 -3.88
CA GLY A 132 -7.09 -4.16 -2.63
C GLY A 132 -8.61 -3.95 -2.54
N HIS A 133 -9.17 -4.03 -1.34
CA HIS A 133 -10.56 -3.71 -1.04
C HIS A 133 -10.77 -2.20 -0.83
N THR A 134 -11.91 -1.68 -1.26
CA THR A 134 -12.23 -0.24 -1.19
C THR A 134 -12.52 0.30 0.21
N GLY A 135 -12.50 -0.57 1.23
CA GLY A 135 -12.68 -0.18 2.62
C GLY A 135 -11.64 0.83 3.11
N ILE A 136 -10.41 0.75 2.60
CA ILE A 136 -9.35 1.72 2.93
C ILE A 136 -9.68 3.13 2.43
N ALA A 137 -10.15 3.26 1.18
CA ALA A 137 -10.53 4.55 0.62
C ALA A 137 -11.75 5.14 1.33
N ARG A 138 -12.72 4.28 1.68
CA ARG A 138 -13.90 4.70 2.46
C ARG A 138 -13.50 5.23 3.83
N LEU A 139 -12.60 4.53 4.51
CA LEU A 139 -12.07 4.95 5.80
C LEU A 139 -11.37 6.30 5.69
N ALA A 140 -10.44 6.44 4.73
CA ALA A 140 -9.69 7.67 4.51
C ALA A 140 -10.58 8.89 4.25
N LEU A 141 -11.59 8.75 3.37
CA LEU A 141 -12.51 9.83 3.04
C LEU A 141 -13.40 10.20 4.23
N ASN A 142 -13.89 9.21 4.98
CA ASN A 142 -14.74 9.45 6.15
C ASN A 142 -14.01 10.14 7.30
N THR A 143 -12.70 9.94 7.42
CA THR A 143 -11.89 10.51 8.52
C THR A 143 -10.97 11.64 8.08
N ASN A 144 -11.03 12.03 6.79
CA ASN A 144 -10.07 12.93 6.15
C ASN A 144 -8.61 12.60 6.51
N SER A 145 -8.27 11.31 6.51
CA SER A 145 -6.94 10.84 6.91
C SER A 145 -6.11 10.48 5.69
N PRO A 146 -4.85 10.95 5.59
CA PRO A 146 -3.96 10.55 4.52
C PRO A 146 -3.60 9.06 4.64
N ILE A 147 -3.29 8.44 3.51
CA ILE A 147 -2.87 7.03 3.43
C ILE A 147 -1.38 6.97 3.15
N VAL A 148 -0.61 6.31 4.01
CA VAL A 148 0.82 6.04 3.82
C VAL A 148 0.97 4.60 3.32
N PRO A 149 1.24 4.37 2.03
CA PRO A 149 1.49 3.04 1.50
C PRO A 149 2.82 2.50 2.03
N VAL A 150 2.89 1.21 2.31
CA VAL A 150 4.11 0.55 2.83
C VAL A 150 4.40 -0.72 2.04
N GLY A 151 5.63 -0.84 1.56
CA GLY A 151 6.16 -2.07 0.98
C GLY A 151 6.99 -2.83 2.02
N ILE A 152 6.53 -4.03 2.37
CA ILE A 152 7.24 -5.00 3.20
C ILE A 152 7.88 -6.03 2.29
N VAL A 153 9.20 -6.23 2.45
CA VAL A 153 9.98 -7.19 1.67
C VAL A 153 10.75 -8.12 2.62
N GLY A 154 10.68 -9.43 2.37
CA GLY A 154 11.48 -10.46 3.06
C GLY A 154 10.89 -11.01 4.37
N SER A 155 9.75 -10.50 4.84
CA SER A 155 9.09 -11.00 6.07
C SER A 155 8.44 -12.39 5.89
N ASP A 156 8.15 -12.77 4.64
CA ASP A 156 7.73 -14.12 4.23
C ASP A 156 8.83 -15.16 4.45
N LEU A 157 10.10 -14.76 4.30
CA LEU A 157 11.26 -15.62 4.56
C LEU A 157 11.54 -15.81 6.05
N VAL A 158 11.07 -14.89 6.89
CA VAL A 158 11.22 -14.98 8.35
C VAL A 158 10.36 -16.12 8.89
N GLN A 159 9.09 -16.19 8.52
CA GLN A 159 8.22 -17.28 8.92
C GLN A 159 7.39 -17.74 7.73
N PRO A 160 7.96 -18.63 6.88
CA PRO A 160 7.25 -19.26 5.78
C PRO A 160 5.96 -19.94 6.25
N ALA A 161 5.00 -20.12 5.33
CA ALA A 161 3.66 -20.60 5.68
C ALA A 161 3.64 -22.00 6.35
N ASP A 162 4.64 -22.81 6.06
CA ASP A 162 4.89 -24.16 6.60
C ASP A 162 5.73 -24.15 7.89
N ALA A 163 6.37 -23.02 8.23
CA ALA A 163 7.28 -22.93 9.36
C ALA A 163 6.55 -22.64 10.68
N ARG A 164 6.76 -23.52 11.68
CA ARG A 164 6.21 -23.33 13.04
C ARG A 164 6.90 -22.21 13.83
N LEU A 165 8.18 -21.96 13.56
CA LEU A 165 8.98 -20.94 14.26
C LEU A 165 9.64 -19.97 13.26
N PRO A 166 9.81 -18.68 13.63
CA PRO A 166 10.58 -17.74 12.85
C PRO A 166 12.05 -18.16 12.68
N LYS A 167 12.56 -18.07 11.46
CA LYS A 167 13.99 -18.21 11.14
C LYS A 167 14.71 -16.91 11.52
N PHE A 168 15.81 -17.03 12.25
CA PHE A 168 16.66 -15.89 12.62
C PHE A 168 17.59 -15.47 11.46
N PHE A 169 18.15 -14.26 11.57
CA PHE A 169 19.12 -13.65 10.66
C PHE A 169 18.64 -13.49 9.21
N ARG A 170 17.33 -13.36 9.01
CA ARG A 170 16.73 -12.94 7.73
C ARG A 170 16.72 -11.43 7.64
N ARG A 171 16.52 -10.88 6.44
CA ARG A 171 16.45 -9.43 6.21
C ARG A 171 15.01 -9.04 5.99
N VAL A 172 14.57 -7.98 6.65
CA VAL A 172 13.26 -7.37 6.44
C VAL A 172 13.46 -5.90 6.08
N HIS A 173 12.91 -5.50 4.95
CA HIS A 173 12.97 -4.12 4.48
C HIS A 173 11.56 -3.53 4.50
N LEU A 174 11.40 -2.41 5.20
CA LEU A 174 10.15 -1.65 5.27
C LEU A 174 10.34 -0.33 4.53
N ARG A 175 9.59 -0.12 3.45
CA ARG A 175 9.64 1.10 2.65
C ARG A 175 8.32 1.85 2.78
N PHE A 176 8.37 3.07 3.30
CA PHE A 176 7.21 3.93 3.53
C PHE A 176 7.11 4.96 2.40
N GLY A 177 6.03 4.90 1.63
CA GLY A 177 5.78 5.82 0.53
C GLY A 177 5.24 7.17 0.99
N LYS A 178 5.10 8.10 0.04
CA LYS A 178 4.55 9.44 0.33
C LYS A 178 3.06 9.34 0.73
N PRO A 179 2.59 10.19 1.66
CA PRO A 179 1.18 10.20 2.03
C PRO A 179 0.29 10.60 0.85
N ILE A 180 -0.70 9.77 0.57
CA ILE A 180 -1.76 10.03 -0.41
C ILE A 180 -2.86 10.81 0.31
N SER A 181 -3.00 12.10 -0.04
CA SER A 181 -4.10 12.94 0.46
C SER A 181 -5.39 12.64 -0.30
N VAL A 182 -6.49 12.57 0.45
CA VAL A 182 -7.84 12.35 -0.07
C VAL A 182 -8.70 13.61 -0.09
N GLU A 183 -8.14 14.77 0.30
CA GLU A 183 -8.86 16.04 0.43
C GLU A 183 -9.62 16.43 -0.85
N ARG A 184 -9.02 16.17 -2.01
CA ARG A 184 -9.60 16.46 -3.34
C ARG A 184 -10.86 15.63 -3.69
N TYR A 185 -11.23 14.68 -2.85
CA TYR A 185 -12.30 13.71 -3.09
C TYR A 185 -13.35 13.67 -1.98
N LEU A 186 -13.27 14.54 -0.97
CA LEU A 186 -14.15 14.52 0.21
C LEU A 186 -15.63 14.71 -0.16
N ASP A 187 -15.92 15.49 -1.19
CA ASP A 187 -17.26 15.70 -1.75
C ASP A 187 -17.83 14.48 -2.49
N ARG A 188 -16.97 13.48 -2.77
CA ARG A 188 -17.29 12.27 -3.53
C ARG A 188 -17.06 10.99 -2.73
N ALA A 189 -17.16 11.06 -1.40
CA ALA A 189 -16.91 9.93 -0.49
C ALA A 189 -17.73 8.65 -0.78
N ASN A 190 -18.91 8.79 -1.39
CA ASN A 190 -19.79 7.67 -1.76
C ASN A 190 -19.65 7.21 -3.21
N ASP A 191 -18.83 7.87 -4.03
CA ASP A 191 -18.63 7.52 -5.43
C ASP A 191 -17.76 6.25 -5.54
N ARG A 192 -18.36 5.18 -6.08
CA ARG A 192 -17.69 3.87 -6.22
C ARG A 192 -16.44 3.95 -7.11
N LEU A 193 -16.42 4.83 -8.11
CA LEU A 193 -15.26 4.99 -8.99
C LEU A 193 -14.11 5.69 -8.26
N VAL A 194 -14.41 6.72 -7.46
CA VAL A 194 -13.41 7.41 -6.63
C VAL A 194 -12.81 6.46 -5.60
N LEU A 195 -13.65 5.68 -4.90
CA LEU A 195 -13.19 4.69 -3.94
C LEU A 195 -12.24 3.66 -4.59
N ARG A 196 -12.58 3.18 -5.79
CA ARG A 196 -11.73 2.25 -6.54
C ARG A 196 -10.43 2.92 -6.98
N GLN A 197 -10.49 4.14 -7.51
CA GLN A 197 -9.33 4.91 -7.97
C GLN A 197 -8.32 5.14 -6.84
N ILE A 198 -8.78 5.62 -5.67
CA ILE A 198 -7.90 5.81 -4.49
C ILE A 198 -7.28 4.49 -4.06
N THR A 199 -8.07 3.41 -4.05
CA THR A 199 -7.55 2.08 -3.68
C THR A 199 -6.50 1.60 -4.68
N ASP A 200 -6.72 1.78 -5.99
CA ASP A 200 -5.76 1.41 -7.03
C ASP A 200 -4.47 2.25 -6.95
N GLU A 201 -4.58 3.54 -6.63
CA GLU A 201 -3.42 4.41 -6.36
C GLU A 201 -2.59 3.86 -5.19
N VAL A 202 -3.24 3.49 -4.08
CA VAL A 202 -2.57 2.86 -2.92
C VAL A 202 -1.89 1.55 -3.32
N MET A 203 -2.58 0.67 -4.04
CA MET A 203 -2.00 -0.62 -4.46
C MET A 203 -0.83 -0.44 -5.43
N PHE A 204 -0.91 0.56 -6.31
CA PHE A 204 0.18 0.90 -7.22
C PHE A 204 1.42 1.35 -6.46
N GLU A 205 1.27 2.22 -5.46
CA GLU A 205 2.40 2.65 -4.63
C GLU A 205 2.98 1.48 -3.81
N ILE A 206 2.12 0.65 -3.21
CA ILE A 206 2.57 -0.57 -2.49
C ILE A 206 3.38 -1.48 -3.42
N ARG A 207 2.92 -1.69 -4.66
CA ARG A 207 3.63 -2.49 -5.67
C ARG A 207 5.03 -1.94 -5.95
N ASN A 208 5.15 -0.62 -6.13
CA ASN A 208 6.44 0.02 -6.40
C ASN A 208 7.40 -0.12 -5.21
N LEU A 209 6.87 -0.02 -3.99
CA LEU A 209 7.65 -0.14 -2.76
C LEU A 209 8.09 -1.60 -2.51
N SER A 210 7.18 -2.56 -2.68
CA SER A 210 7.44 -3.97 -2.38
C SER A 210 8.14 -4.73 -3.51
N GLY A 211 8.04 -4.25 -4.76
CA GLY A 211 8.54 -4.96 -5.95
C GLY A 211 7.72 -6.20 -6.32
N GLN A 212 6.58 -6.45 -5.65
CA GLN A 212 5.73 -7.60 -5.96
C GLN A 212 5.05 -7.46 -7.32
N GLN A 213 4.83 -8.60 -7.98
CA GLN A 213 3.97 -8.64 -9.16
C GLN A 213 2.51 -8.49 -8.74
N TYR A 214 1.80 -7.56 -9.39
CA TYR A 214 0.39 -7.28 -9.11
C TYR A 214 -0.55 -8.23 -9.88
N VAL A 215 -1.58 -8.73 -9.20
CA VAL A 215 -2.63 -9.58 -9.76
C VAL A 215 -4.00 -8.97 -9.47
N ASN A 216 -4.82 -8.73 -10.50
CA ASN A 216 -6.13 -8.10 -10.38
C ASN A 216 -7.23 -9.08 -9.91
N THR A 217 -6.94 -9.87 -8.88
CA THR A 217 -7.88 -10.77 -8.20
C THR A 217 -7.79 -10.55 -6.70
N TYR A 218 -8.89 -10.72 -5.97
CA TYR A 218 -8.85 -10.65 -4.51
C TYR A 218 -8.12 -11.86 -3.95
N ALA A 219 -7.30 -11.65 -2.92
CA ALA A 219 -6.66 -12.74 -2.21
C ALA A 219 -7.74 -13.59 -1.52
N THR A 220 -7.76 -14.89 -1.81
CA THR A 220 -8.67 -15.83 -1.16
C THR A 220 -8.06 -16.32 0.16
N LYS A 221 -8.91 -16.51 1.17
CA LYS A 221 -8.49 -17.31 2.34
C LYS A 221 -8.36 -18.76 1.87
N PRO A 222 -7.26 -19.47 2.16
CA PRO A 222 -7.19 -20.88 1.86
C PRO A 222 -8.33 -21.59 2.59
N VAL A 223 -9.13 -22.35 1.82
CA VAL A 223 -9.97 -23.40 2.38
C VAL A 223 -9.03 -24.44 2.95
N ALA A 224 -9.25 -24.89 4.18
CA ALA A 224 -8.48 -25.99 4.74
C ALA A 224 -8.84 -27.27 3.96
N GLU A 225 -8.09 -27.59 2.91
CA GLU A 225 -7.56 -28.92 2.54
C GLU A 225 -7.11 -29.04 1.07
N ALA A 226 -6.22 -30.02 0.87
CA ALA A 226 -5.68 -30.64 -0.35
C ALA A 226 -4.57 -29.89 -1.13
N GLY A 227 -3.38 -30.50 -1.09
CA GLY A 227 -2.13 -29.97 -1.61
C GLY A 227 -1.92 -30.08 -3.11
N THR A 228 -1.06 -29.19 -3.61
CA THR A 228 0.08 -29.42 -4.49
C THR A 228 0.58 -28.02 -4.82
N HIS A 229 1.76 -27.66 -4.34
CA HIS A 229 2.42 -26.42 -4.76
C HIS A 229 3.68 -26.79 -5.50
N ALA A 230 3.73 -26.40 -6.77
CA ALA A 230 4.90 -26.49 -7.62
C ALA A 230 6.01 -25.62 -7.01
N GLU A 231 7.21 -26.21 -6.90
CA GLU A 231 8.43 -25.51 -6.54
C GLU A 231 8.79 -24.49 -7.62
N VAL A 232 8.93 -23.23 -7.25
CA VAL A 232 9.67 -22.24 -8.05
C VAL A 232 10.81 -21.71 -7.18
N GLY A 233 12.02 -21.99 -7.66
CA GLY A 233 13.29 -21.83 -6.97
C GLY A 233 13.50 -20.50 -6.26
N SER A 234 13.91 -20.59 -5.01
CA SER A 234 14.09 -19.50 -4.04
C SER A 234 15.45 -18.79 -4.11
N SER A 235 16.18 -18.87 -5.24
CA SER A 235 17.57 -18.37 -5.30
C SER A 235 17.81 -17.14 -6.18
N GLU A 236 16.87 -16.73 -7.04
CA GLU A 236 17.11 -15.62 -7.98
C GLU A 236 16.53 -14.26 -7.55
N ARG A 237 15.66 -14.22 -6.53
CA ARG A 237 14.95 -12.98 -6.12
C ARG A 237 15.78 -11.93 -5.37
N LEU A 238 17.07 -12.16 -5.15
CA LEU A 238 17.95 -11.24 -4.42
C LEU A 238 18.95 -10.47 -5.30
N ALA A 239 18.89 -10.59 -6.62
CA ALA A 239 19.82 -9.93 -7.53
C ALA A 239 19.12 -9.24 -8.72
N GLU A 240 18.35 -8.19 -8.45
CA GLU A 240 18.29 -6.95 -9.26
C GLU A 240 17.30 -5.96 -8.60
N VAL A 241 17.79 -5.26 -7.57
CA VAL A 241 17.18 -3.99 -7.16
C VAL A 241 18.01 -2.93 -7.86
N VAL A 242 17.56 -2.53 -9.05
CA VAL A 242 18.15 -1.38 -9.76
C VAL A 242 17.81 -0.12 -8.97
N ASP A 243 18.85 0.55 -8.49
CA ASP A 243 18.77 1.85 -7.83
C ASP A 243 18.18 2.85 -8.84
N LEU A 244 16.90 3.22 -8.67
CA LEU A 244 16.30 4.25 -9.51
C LEU A 244 16.92 5.60 -9.14
N PRO A 245 17.46 6.37 -10.10
CA PRO A 245 18.19 7.59 -9.79
C PRO A 245 17.26 8.60 -9.11
N VAL A 246 17.63 8.97 -7.88
CA VAL A 246 17.07 10.11 -7.15
C VAL A 246 17.24 11.35 -8.03
N ARG A 247 16.12 11.91 -8.51
CA ARG A 247 16.11 13.18 -9.23
C ARG A 247 16.58 14.28 -8.27
N ARG A 248 17.87 14.65 -8.34
CA ARG A 248 18.43 15.81 -7.65
C ARG A 248 17.68 17.06 -8.12
N LYS A 249 17.21 17.87 -7.17
CA LYS A 249 16.67 19.21 -7.45
C LYS A 249 17.78 20.08 -8.01
N THR A 250 17.80 20.31 -9.32
CA THR A 250 18.46 21.51 -9.87
C THR A 250 17.49 22.68 -9.72
N LYS A 251 17.97 23.75 -9.08
CA LYS A 251 17.31 25.06 -9.12
C LYS A 251 17.44 25.58 -10.54
N GLU A 252 16.32 25.75 -11.24
CA GLU A 252 16.25 26.66 -12.37
C GLU A 252 14.95 27.47 -12.29
N SER A 253 15.13 28.77 -12.41
CA SER A 253 14.10 29.78 -12.29
C SER A 253 13.37 30.01 -13.61
N ALA A 254 12.07 30.24 -13.48
CA ALA A 254 11.26 31.15 -14.29
C ALA A 254 10.89 30.77 -15.74
N THR A 255 9.56 30.77 -15.93
CA THR A 255 8.81 31.14 -17.16
C THR A 255 8.91 30.23 -18.38
N ALA A 256 7.97 29.28 -18.48
CA ALA A 256 7.36 28.89 -19.75
C ALA A 256 6.00 28.20 -19.49
N THR A 257 4.93 28.81 -20.00
CA THR A 257 3.61 28.19 -20.16
C THR A 257 3.72 26.98 -21.08
N HIS A 258 3.41 25.77 -20.59
CA HIS A 258 3.39 24.58 -21.44
C HIS A 258 2.15 23.73 -21.17
N ARG A 259 1.34 23.55 -22.23
CA ARG A 259 0.21 22.60 -22.30
C ARG A 259 0.78 21.17 -22.28
N PRO A 260 0.10 20.19 -21.65
CA PRO A 260 0.60 18.81 -21.65
C PRO A 260 0.35 18.15 -23.01
N THR A 261 1.43 17.76 -23.69
CA THR A 261 1.41 16.84 -24.84
C THR A 261 1.35 15.41 -24.34
N VAL A 262 0.36 14.63 -24.78
CA VAL A 262 0.23 13.19 -24.48
C VAL A 262 0.72 12.42 -25.70
N VAL A 263 1.78 11.62 -25.54
CA VAL A 263 2.24 10.67 -26.56
C VAL A 263 1.73 9.28 -26.17
N VAL A 264 0.87 8.69 -27.02
CA VAL A 264 0.42 7.30 -26.88
C VAL A 264 1.17 6.46 -27.92
N ALA A 265 1.99 5.52 -27.48
CA ALA A 265 2.61 4.52 -28.35
C ALA A 265 1.77 3.23 -28.34
N SER A 266 1.20 2.86 -29.49
CA SER A 266 0.52 1.59 -29.71
C SER A 266 1.47 0.58 -30.33
N ALA A 267 1.72 -0.53 -29.65
CA ALA A 267 2.55 -1.62 -30.13
C ALA A 267 1.78 -2.48 -31.15
N ALA A 268 1.97 -2.20 -32.44
CA ALA A 268 1.84 -3.14 -33.56
C ALA A 268 2.16 -2.42 -34.89
N SER A 269 3.43 -2.41 -35.31
CA SER A 269 3.90 -2.23 -36.71
C SER A 269 5.36 -1.75 -36.74
N GLU A 270 6.20 -2.34 -37.58
CA GLU A 270 7.67 -2.23 -37.65
C GLU A 270 8.27 -0.89 -38.13
N ARG A 271 7.51 0.22 -38.16
CA ARG A 271 8.05 1.58 -38.37
C ARG A 271 7.20 2.63 -37.63
N PRO A 272 7.75 3.42 -36.70
CA PRO A 272 6.98 4.44 -35.99
C PRO A 272 6.73 5.65 -36.90
N VAL A 273 5.45 6.03 -37.07
CA VAL A 273 5.03 7.31 -37.65
C VAL A 273 4.45 8.15 -36.52
N ALA A 274 4.99 9.34 -36.27
CA ALA A 274 4.45 10.27 -35.30
C ALA A 274 3.14 10.87 -35.83
N VAL A 275 2.04 10.69 -35.11
CA VAL A 275 0.74 11.33 -35.40
C VAL A 275 0.33 12.15 -34.19
N MET A 276 0.12 13.44 -34.39
CA MET A 276 -0.35 14.36 -33.36
C MET A 276 -1.89 14.33 -33.32
N VAL A 277 -2.47 14.05 -32.15
CA VAL A 277 -3.93 14.02 -31.96
C VAL A 277 -4.32 15.18 -31.04
N GLU A 278 -5.12 16.11 -31.55
CA GLU A 278 -5.68 17.21 -30.79
C GLU A 278 -7.04 16.78 -30.22
N ALA A 279 -7.22 16.88 -28.90
CA ALA A 279 -8.48 16.53 -28.24
C ALA A 279 -9.31 17.81 -28.06
N ASP A 280 -10.27 18.05 -28.96
CA ASP A 280 -11.29 19.07 -28.74
C ASP A 280 -12.29 18.60 -27.68
N GLY A 281 -12.68 19.53 -26.80
CA GLY A 281 -13.51 19.27 -25.62
C GLY A 281 -14.83 18.57 -25.93
N VAL A 282 -15.26 17.69 -25.02
CA VAL A 282 -16.55 16.98 -25.13
C VAL A 282 -17.57 17.57 -24.16
N ASP A 283 -18.65 18.04 -24.79
CA ASP A 283 -19.91 18.56 -24.28
C ASP A 283 -20.70 17.52 -23.46
N ARG A 284 -21.47 18.00 -22.46
CA ARG A 284 -22.14 17.19 -21.42
C ARG A 284 -23.39 16.42 -21.88
N ARG A 285 -23.57 16.16 -23.18
CA ARG A 285 -24.80 15.53 -23.71
C ARG A 285 -24.58 14.61 -24.92
N SER A 286 -23.76 13.56 -24.83
CA SER A 286 -23.98 12.31 -25.57
C SER A 286 -22.96 11.24 -25.18
N SER A 287 -23.45 10.03 -24.86
CA SER A 287 -22.65 8.84 -24.59
C SER A 287 -22.19 8.17 -25.88
N ALA A 288 -21.17 8.72 -26.54
CA ALA A 288 -20.32 8.05 -27.54
C ALA A 288 -19.21 9.00 -27.99
N ALA A 289 -17.95 8.77 -27.58
CA ALA A 289 -16.81 9.51 -28.12
C ALA A 289 -16.32 8.80 -29.40
N ALA A 290 -16.63 9.37 -30.56
CA ALA A 290 -16.07 8.95 -31.84
C ALA A 290 -14.76 9.72 -32.09
N ILE A 291 -13.63 9.01 -32.09
CA ILE A 291 -12.31 9.59 -32.42
C ILE A 291 -12.22 9.71 -33.95
N LYS A 292 -12.20 10.94 -34.49
CA LYS A 292 -11.94 11.20 -35.90
C LYS A 292 -10.45 11.52 -36.08
N THR A 293 -9.69 10.62 -36.71
CA THR A 293 -8.31 10.87 -37.14
C THR A 293 -8.28 11.63 -38.47
N ARG A 294 -7.49 12.71 -38.56
CA ARG A 294 -7.19 13.42 -39.81
C ARG A 294 -5.67 13.43 -40.01
N LYS A 295 -5.19 13.11 -41.21
CA LYS A 295 -3.77 13.31 -41.58
C LYS A 295 -3.55 14.80 -41.83
N LEU A 296 -2.50 15.38 -41.25
CA LEU A 296 -1.95 16.67 -41.68
C LEU A 296 -0.76 16.39 -42.61
N ASP A 297 -0.74 17.02 -43.78
CA ASP A 297 0.44 17.10 -44.64
C ASP A 297 1.38 18.17 -44.07
N LEU A 298 2.60 17.78 -43.67
CA LEU A 298 3.64 18.71 -43.21
C LEU A 298 4.59 19.03 -44.38
N PRO A 299 4.98 20.30 -44.60
CA PRO A 299 5.73 20.70 -45.80
C PRO A 299 7.26 20.59 -45.71
N PHE A 300 7.86 19.86 -44.76
CA PHE A 300 9.33 19.73 -44.67
C PHE A 300 9.79 18.36 -44.15
N GLU A 301 10.82 17.79 -44.79
CA GLU A 301 11.54 16.59 -44.35
C GLU A 301 12.45 16.93 -43.15
N LEU A 302 12.36 16.14 -42.07
CA LEU A 302 13.25 16.20 -40.92
C LEU A 302 14.36 15.16 -41.09
N GLU A 303 15.58 15.62 -41.39
CA GLU A 303 16.79 14.80 -41.30
C GLU A 303 17.11 14.47 -39.83
N LEU A 304 17.27 13.19 -39.53
CA LEU A 304 17.73 12.69 -38.24
C LEU A 304 19.26 12.83 -38.15
N SER A 305 19.76 13.73 -37.32
CA SER A 305 21.17 13.77 -36.92
C SER A 305 21.39 12.81 -35.75
N THR A 306 22.23 11.80 -35.96
CA THR A 306 22.72 10.89 -34.93
C THR A 306 23.90 11.51 -34.17
N ALA A 307 23.81 11.55 -32.84
CA ALA A 307 24.93 11.56 -31.90
C ALA A 307 24.49 10.88 -30.59
#